data_AF-A0A0G0HPV2-F1
#
_entry.id   AF-A0A0G0HPV2-F1
#
_cell.length_a   1.000
_cell.length_b   1.000
_cell.length_c   1.000
_cell.angle_alpha   90.00
_cell.angle_beta   90.00
_cell.angle_gamma   90.00
#
_symmetry.space_group_name_H-M   'P 1'
#
loop_
_entity.id
_entity.type
_entity.pdbx_description
1 polymer ?
#
loop_
_entity_poly.entity_id
_entity_poly.type
_entity_poly.pdbx_seq_one_letter_code
_entity_poly.pdbx_strand_id
1 'polypeptide(L)'
;MNFVSEIKRRKNESFEAYIRRVKKRWQQSGKVLQVKKIRFFAGDKNRNMRRKSALHRLEVTEKMTYLKKIGRLPEEKTFRR
;
A
#
# COMPACT_ATOMS: atom_id res chain seq x y z
N MET A 1 1.29 -21.08 -11.32
CA MET A 1 0.86 -19.68 -11.36
C MET A 1 -0.23 -19.50 -10.30
N ASN A 2 0.05 -18.80 -9.20
CA ASN A 2 -0.92 -18.70 -8.09
C ASN A 2 -1.94 -17.59 -8.40
N PHE A 3 -3.17 -17.97 -8.70
CA PHE A 3 -4.26 -17.02 -8.94
C PHE A 3 -4.65 -16.33 -7.64
N VAL A 4 -4.40 -15.02 -7.54
CA VAL A 4 -4.78 -14.20 -6.38
C VAL A 4 -6.31 -14.13 -6.21
N SER A 5 -7.05 -14.29 -7.31
CA SER A 5 -8.51 -14.23 -7.38
C SER A 5 -9.21 -15.55 -7.08
N GLU A 6 -8.50 -16.69 -7.11
CA GLU A 6 -9.13 -17.99 -6.88
C GLU A 6 -9.20 -18.28 -5.37
N ILE A 7 -10.25 -17.77 -4.73
CA ILE A 7 -10.52 -17.99 -3.31
C ILE A 7 -11.86 -18.70 -3.23
N LYS A 8 -11.89 -19.94 -2.77
CA LYS A 8 -13.13 -20.68 -2.57
C LYS A 8 -13.75 -20.34 -1.21
N ARG A 9 -15.08 -20.43 -1.13
CA ARG A 9 -15.83 -20.31 0.12
C ARG A 9 -15.59 -21.56 0.98
N ARG A 10 -15.36 -21.37 2.29
CA ARG A 10 -15.21 -22.49 3.22
C ARG A 10 -16.57 -23.02 3.66
N LYS A 11 -16.65 -24.31 4.03
CA LYS A 11 -17.86 -24.88 4.66
C LYS A 11 -18.11 -24.15 5.99
N ASN A 12 -19.36 -23.78 6.26
CA ASN A 12 -19.81 -23.03 7.45
C ASN A 12 -19.29 -21.57 7.56
N GLU A 13 -18.82 -20.97 6.47
CA GLU A 13 -18.47 -19.55 6.43
C GLU A 13 -19.65 -18.68 5.97
N SER A 14 -19.93 -17.56 6.65
CA SER A 14 -20.89 -16.55 6.16
C SER A 14 -20.38 -15.86 4.89
N PHE A 15 -21.29 -15.45 4.02
CA PHE A 15 -20.91 -14.76 2.78
C PHE A 15 -20.06 -13.49 3.04
N GLU A 16 -20.38 -12.76 4.10
CA GLU A 16 -19.67 -11.54 4.47
C GLU A 16 -18.24 -11.83 4.94
N ALA A 17 -18.03 -12.89 5.74
CA ALA A 17 -16.70 -13.31 6.16
C ALA A 17 -15.84 -13.73 4.95
N TYR A 18 -16.45 -14.44 4.01
CA TYR A 18 -15.81 -14.82 2.75
C TYR A 18 -15.35 -13.57 1.95
N ILE A 19 -16.26 -12.62 1.72
CA ILE A 19 -15.95 -11.38 0.99
C ILE A 19 -14.87 -10.55 1.71
N ARG A 20 -14.87 -10.50 3.04
CA ARG A 20 -13.80 -9.83 3.80
C ARG A 20 -12.44 -10.46 3.54
N ARG A 21 -12.34 -11.80 3.51
CA ARG A 21 -11.09 -12.49 3.15
C ARG A 21 -10.67 -12.18 1.72
N VAL A 22 -11.59 -12.23 0.77
CA VAL A 22 -11.32 -11.90 -0.64
C VAL A 22 -10.77 -10.48 -0.78
N LYS A 23 -11.44 -9.50 -0.18
CA LYS A 23 -10.99 -8.09 -0.16
C LYS A 23 -9.61 -7.95 0.47
N LYS A 24 -9.35 -8.60 1.62
CA LYS A 24 -8.04 -8.56 2.28
C LYS A 24 -6.94 -9.16 1.40
N ARG A 25 -7.21 -10.28 0.71
CA ARG A 25 -6.27 -10.91 -0.22
C ARG A 25 -5.97 -10.01 -1.42
N TRP A 26 -6.97 -9.37 -2.00
CA TRP A 26 -6.77 -8.39 -3.08
C TRP A 26 -5.96 -7.18 -2.64
N GLN A 27 -6.19 -6.67 -1.43
CA GLN A 27 -5.41 -5.57 -0.86
C GLN A 27 -3.94 -5.97 -0.66
N GLN A 28 -3.70 -7.12 -0.02
CA GLN A 28 -2.35 -7.65 0.21
C GLN A 28 -1.59 -7.93 -1.10
N SER A 29 -2.30 -8.36 -2.15
CA SER A 29 -1.68 -8.64 -3.45
C SER A 29 -1.15 -7.41 -4.19
N GLY A 30 -1.56 -6.20 -3.77
CA GLY A 30 -1.19 -4.95 -4.44
C GLY A 30 -1.81 -4.75 -5.83
N LYS A 31 -2.57 -5.71 -6.37
CA LYS A 31 -3.16 -5.59 -7.72
C LYS A 31 -4.13 -4.42 -7.85
N VAL A 32 -4.91 -4.13 -6.81
CA VAL A 32 -5.78 -2.94 -6.78
C VAL A 32 -4.97 -1.65 -6.89
N LEU A 33 -3.82 -1.57 -6.20
CA LEU A 33 -2.94 -0.40 -6.28
C LEU A 33 -2.26 -0.29 -7.65
N GLN A 34 -1.84 -1.42 -8.21
CA GLN A 34 -1.23 -1.47 -9.53
C GLN A 34 -2.22 -0.99 -10.60
N VAL A 35 -3.47 -1.46 -10.59
CA VAL A 35 -4.52 -1.02 -11.51
C VAL A 35 -4.75 0.49 -11.40
N LYS A 36 -4.79 1.02 -10.17
CA LYS A 36 -4.92 2.48 -9.95
C LYS A 36 -3.71 3.25 -10.49
N LYS A 37 -2.49 2.71 -10.32
CA LYS A 37 -1.24 3.32 -10.78
C LYS A 37 -1.15 3.41 -12.31
N ILE A 38 -1.58 2.37 -13.02
CA ILE A 38 -1.48 2.28 -14.48
C ILE A 38 -2.76 2.74 -15.21
N ARG A 39 -3.78 3.19 -14.49
CA ARG A 39 -5.07 3.61 -15.06
C ARG A 39 -4.91 4.71 -16.11
N PHE A 40 -3.92 5.58 -15.94
CA PHE A 40 -3.64 6.71 -16.82
C PHE A 40 -2.22 6.61 -17.37
N PHE A 41 -2.01 7.13 -18.58
CA PHE A 41 -0.69 7.28 -19.13
C PHE A 41 0.13 8.25 -18.26
N ALA A 42 1.28 7.79 -17.80
CA ALA A 42 2.26 8.61 -17.10
C ALA A 42 3.55 8.60 -17.91
N GLY A 43 3.93 9.77 -18.45
CA GLY A 43 5.20 9.92 -19.15
C GLY A 43 6.40 9.79 -18.22
N ASP A 44 7.59 9.67 -18.82
CA ASP A 44 8.82 9.54 -18.06
C ASP A 44 9.12 10.79 -17.21
N LYS A 45 9.58 10.55 -15.97
CA LYS A 45 9.98 11.63 -15.08
C LYS A 45 11.22 12.32 -15.64
N ASN A 46 11.18 13.64 -15.78
CA ASN A 46 12.36 14.45 -16.10
C ASN A 46 13.40 14.42 -14.96
N ARG A 47 14.64 14.88 -15.24
CA ARG A 47 15.76 14.89 -14.28
C ARG A 47 15.42 15.63 -12.98
N ASN A 48 14.77 16.79 -13.07
CA ASN A 48 14.41 17.62 -11.92
C ASN A 48 13.38 16.94 -11.03
N MET A 49 12.37 16.29 -11.60
CA MET A 49 11.34 15.53 -10.90
C MET A 49 11.93 14.31 -10.18
N ARG A 50 12.89 13.62 -10.82
CA ARG A 50 13.64 12.53 -10.17
C ARG A 50 14.44 13.06 -8.98
N ARG A 51 15.17 14.17 -9.14
CA ARG A 51 15.95 14.81 -8.07
C ARG A 51 15.08 15.24 -6.90
N LYS A 52 13.99 15.97 -7.15
CA LYS A 52 13.04 16.42 -6.13
C LYS A 52 12.44 15.24 -5.35
N SER A 53 12.05 14.18 -6.06
CA SER A 53 11.56 12.95 -5.43
C SER A 53 12.62 12.25 -4.57
N ALA A 54 13.90 12.30 -4.95
CA ALA A 54 14.98 11.72 -4.17
C ALA A 54 15.25 12.51 -2.89
N LEU A 55 15.36 13.85 -2.99
CA LEU A 55 15.55 14.74 -1.84
C LEU A 55 14.42 14.59 -0.83
N HIS A 56 13.17 14.61 -1.28
CA HIS A 56 12.01 14.40 -0.39
C HIS A 56 12.07 13.04 0.35
N ARG A 57 12.54 11.97 -0.31
CA ARG A 57 12.70 10.67 0.37
C ARG A 57 13.79 10.70 1.45
N LEU A 58 14.88 11.44 1.22
CA LEU A 58 15.94 11.60 2.21
C LEU A 58 15.41 12.39 3.41
N GLU A 59 14.80 13.55 3.17
CA GLU A 59 14.21 14.42 4.20
C GLU A 59 13.21 13.67 5.08
N VAL A 60 12.30 12.90 4.47
CA VAL A 60 11.32 12.09 5.21
C VAL A 60 12.00 10.99 6.01
N THR A 61 12.98 10.30 5.44
CA THR A 61 13.73 9.25 6.14
C THR A 61 14.46 9.83 7.34
N GLU A 62 15.20 10.92 7.16
CA GLU A 62 15.93 11.61 8.22
C GLU A 62 15.00 12.04 9.35
N LYS A 63 13.89 12.71 9.01
CA LYS A 63 12.85 13.09 9.98
C LYS A 63 12.32 11.89 10.77
N MET A 64 11.98 10.79 10.09
CA MET A 64 11.46 9.58 10.74
C MET A 64 12.51 8.92 11.63
N THR A 65 13.78 8.86 11.20
CA THR A 65 14.87 8.31 12.03
C THR A 65 15.11 9.15 13.27
N TYR A 66 15.03 10.48 13.17
CA TYR A 66 15.12 11.38 14.31
C TYR A 66 13.96 11.18 15.29
N LEU A 67 12.72 11.18 14.79
CA LEU A 67 11.52 10.96 15.61
C LEU A 67 11.55 9.59 16.32
N LYS A 68 12.08 8.57 15.65
CA LYS A 68 12.31 7.24 16.24
C LYS A 68 13.34 7.29 17.37
N LYS A 69 14.44 8.02 17.21
CA LYS A 69 15.48 8.16 18.26
C LYS A 69 14.95 8.85 19.51
N ILE A 70 14.11 9.88 19.37
CA ILE A 70 13.55 10.62 20.51
C ILE A 70 12.26 10.00 21.07
N GLY A 71 11.82 8.85 20.56
CA GLY A 71 10.60 8.18 21.01
C GLY A 71 9.29 8.90 20.67
N ARG A 72 9.31 9.89 19.76
CA ARG A 72 8.13 10.65 19.32
C ARG A 72 7.69 10.26 17.90
N LEU A 73 7.74 8.96 17.59
CA LEU A 73 7.15 8.46 16.35
C LEU A 73 5.66 8.83 16.36
N PRO A 74 5.14 9.43 15.27
CA PRO A 74 3.70 9.65 15.18
C PRO A 74 3.01 8.31 15.35
N GLU A 75 1.98 8.29 16.19
CA GLU A 75 1.13 7.11 16.35
C GLU A 75 0.69 6.64 14.96
N GLU A 76 0.77 5.33 14.74
CA GLU A 76 0.23 4.76 13.51
C GLU A 76 -1.21 5.25 13.39
N LYS A 77 -1.48 6.06 12.35
CA LYS A 77 -2.85 6.40 11.96
C LYS A 77 -3.49 5.08 11.54
N THR A 78 -4.01 4.36 12.51
CA THR A 78 -4.98 3.31 12.29
C THR A 78 -6.19 4.06 11.75
N PHE A 79 -6.26 4.18 10.42
CA PHE A 79 -7.52 4.48 9.77
C PHE A 79 -8.43 3.31 10.15
N ARG A 80 -9.14 3.45 11.28
CA ARG A 80 -10.25 2.58 11.64
C ARG A 80 -11.23 2.70 10.49
N ARG A 81 -11.16 1.72 9.58
CA ARG A 81 -12.12 1.50 8.52
C ARG A 81 -13.20 0.58 9.06
#